data_AF-A0A956RZS8-F1
#
_entry.id   AF-A0A956RZS8-F1
#
_cell.length_a   1.000
_cell.length_b   1.000
_cell.length_c   1.000
_cell.angle_alpha   90.00
_cell.angle_beta   90.00
_cell.angle_gamma   90.00
#
_symmetry.space_group_name_H-M   'P 1'
#
loop_
_entity.id
_entity.type
_entity.pdbx_description
1 polymer ?
#
loop_
_entity_poly.entity_id
_entity_poly.type
_entity_poly.pdbx_seq_one_letter_code
_entity_poly.pdbx_strand_id
1 'polypeptide(L)' 'MDLLPLKPVWFHLLLALREIGPAHGKALRRHVEERTEGRVPLYPATLYGSIRELADARLIEPADGSDGDEDQR' A
#
# COMPACT_ATOMS: atom_id res chain seq x y z
N MET A 1 12.35 3.50 -17.55
CA MET A 1 11.43 3.86 -16.47
C MET A 1 12.21 4.67 -15.46
N ASP A 2 12.10 5.99 -15.48
CA ASP A 2 12.61 6.85 -14.40
C ASP A 2 11.59 6.88 -13.27
N LEU A 3 11.78 5.99 -12.29
CA LEU A 3 10.92 5.89 -11.10
C LEU A 3 11.42 6.75 -9.94
N LEU A 4 12.59 7.37 -10.11
CA LEU A 4 13.25 8.14 -9.06
C LEU A 4 13.14 9.64 -9.33
N PRO A 5 12.77 10.44 -8.30
CA PRO A 5 12.41 10.01 -6.96
C PRO A 5 11.02 9.34 -6.92
N LEU A 6 10.86 8.32 -6.05
CA LEU A 6 9.55 7.73 -5.80
C LEU A 6 8.61 8.75 -5.15
N LYS A 7 7.31 8.67 -5.46
CA LYS A 7 6.29 9.37 -4.67
C LYS A 7 6.41 8.92 -3.20
N PRO A 8 6.34 9.82 -2.20
CA PRO A 8 6.49 9.44 -0.78
C PRO A 8 5.56 8.30 -0.36
N VAL A 9 4.30 8.35 -0.80
CA VAL A 9 3.31 7.29 -0.50
C VAL A 9 3.72 5.94 -1.09
N TRP A 10 4.28 5.91 -2.30
CA TRP A 10 4.75 4.66 -2.91
C TRP A 10 5.88 4.04 -2.11
N PHE A 11 6.85 4.86 -1.68
CA PHE A 11 7.94 4.40 -0.83
C PHE A 11 7.41 3.76 0.46
N HIS A 12 6.48 4.43 1.15
CA HIS A 12 5.94 3.90 2.41
C HIS A 12 5.10 2.63 2.23
N LEU A 13 4.34 2.50 1.14
CA LEU A 13 3.58 1.28 0.85
C LEU A 13 4.50 0.09 0.54
N LEU A 14 5.54 0.31 -0.28
CA LEU A 14 6.53 -0.73 -0.59
C LEU A 14 7.31 -1.15 0.65
N LEU A 15 7.69 -0.18 1.50
CA LEU A 15 8.35 -0.45 2.77
C LEU A 15 7.45 -1.21 3.73
N ALA A 16 6.17 -0.85 3.83
CA ALA A 16 5.19 -1.57 4.64
C ALA A 16 5.07 -3.03 4.21
N LEU A 17 4.87 -3.29 2.90
CA LEU A 17 4.81 -4.65 2.35
C LEU A 17 6.07 -5.45 2.64
N ARG A 18 7.25 -4.82 2.59
CA ARG A 18 8.51 -5.48 2.93
C ARG A 18 8.59 -5.91 4.40
N GLU A 19 7.98 -5.15 5.30
CA GLU A 19 8.06 -5.38 6.75
C GLU A 19 6.98 -6.33 7.27
N ILE A 20 5.73 -6.17 6.82
CA ILE A 20 4.59 -6.96 7.32
C ILE A 20 4.19 -8.11 6.38
N GLY A 21 4.75 -8.17 5.18
CA GLY A 21 4.38 -9.14 4.14
C GLY A 21 3.12 -8.75 3.36
N PRO A 22 2.54 -9.69 2.59
CA PRO A 22 1.27 -9.48 1.89
C PRO A 22 0.16 -9.06 2.86
N ALA A 23 -0.51 -7.96 2.56
CA ALA A 23 -1.45 -7.34 3.49
C ALA A 23 -2.59 -6.63 2.76
N HIS A 24 -3.75 -6.62 3.41
CA HIS A 24 -4.90 -5.82 2.98
C HIS A 24 -4.61 -4.32 3.10
N GLY A 25 -5.31 -3.50 2.29
CA GLY A 25 -5.12 -2.05 2.29
C GLY A 25 -5.29 -1.40 3.67
N LYS A 26 -6.22 -1.86 4.51
CA LYS A 26 -6.42 -1.34 5.86
C LYS A 26 -5.20 -1.58 6.77
N ALA A 27 -4.54 -2.74 6.64
CA ALA A 27 -3.34 -3.08 7.40
C ALA A 27 -2.14 -2.23 6.94
N LEU A 28 -1.96 -2.06 5.63
CA LEU A 28 -0.96 -1.15 5.07
C LEU A 28 -1.15 0.28 5.55
N ARG A 29 -2.39 0.79 5.50
CA ARG A 29 -2.71 2.14 6.00
C ARG A 29 -2.30 2.30 7.46
N ARG A 30 -2.75 1.38 8.32
CA ARG A 30 -2.44 1.42 9.76
C ARG A 30 -0.93 1.44 10.00
N HIS A 31 -0.20 0.54 9.34
CA HIS A 31 1.26 0.44 9.49
C HIS A 31 1.99 1.71 9.05
N VAL A 32 1.59 2.32 7.92
CA VAL A 32 2.20 3.57 7.47
C VAL A 32 1.86 4.75 8.38
N GLU A 33 0.61 4.85 8.84
CA GLU A 33 0.20 5.91 9.78
C GLU A 33 0.99 5.82 11.10
N GLU A 34 1.13 4.61 11.65
CA GLU A 34 1.92 4.36 12.87
C GLU A 34 3.40 4.70 12.67
N ARG A 35 4.01 4.23 11.58
CA ARG A 35 5.44 4.47 11.28
C ARG A 35 5.75 5.94 11.02
N THR A 36 4.82 6.67 10.42
CA THR A 36 5.03 8.07 10.01
C THR A 36 4.52 9.06 11.05
N GLU A 37 3.97 8.60 12.17
CA GLU A 37 3.29 9.44 13.16
C GLU A 37 2.22 10.33 12.49
N GLY A 38 1.51 9.78 11.50
CA GLY A 38 0.49 10.49 10.72
C GLY A 38 1.02 11.56 9.74
N ARG A 39 2.34 11.72 9.57
CA ARG A 39 2.91 12.69 8.61
C ARG A 39 2.60 12.36 7.16
N VAL A 40 2.29 11.10 6.85
CA VAL A 40 1.91 10.64 5.52
C VAL A 40 0.44 10.19 5.55
N PRO A 41 -0.51 11.06 5.17
CA PRO A 41 -1.92 10.72 5.20
C PRO A 41 -2.27 9.70 4.11
N LEU A 42 -2.84 8.57 4.50
CA LEU A 42 -3.28 7.51 3.60
C LEU A 42 -4.80 7.33 3.69
N TYR A 43 -5.53 8.36 3.25
CA TYR A 43 -6.98 8.25 3.06
C TYR A 43 -7.33 7.13 2.08
N PRO A 44 -8.53 6.52 2.17
CA PRO A 44 -8.93 5.42 1.30
C PRO A 44 -8.69 5.70 -0.19
N ALA A 45 -9.05 6.89 -0.68
CA ALA A 45 -8.82 7.26 -2.08
C ALA A 45 -7.33 7.26 -2.46
N THR A 46 -6.47 7.88 -1.63
CA THR A 46 -5.02 7.93 -1.86
C THR A 46 -4.36 6.55 -1.78
N LEU A 47 -4.78 5.74 -0.80
CA LEU A 47 -4.30 4.38 -0.59
C LEU A 47 -4.58 3.50 -1.80
N TYR A 48 -5.86 3.34 -2.15
CA TYR A 48 -6.25 2.43 -3.23
C TYR A 48 -5.80 2.93 -4.61
N GLY A 49 -5.79 4.26 -4.81
CA GLY A 49 -5.17 4.86 -5.99
C GLY A 49 -3.68 4.52 -6.11
N SER A 50 -2.92 4.67 -5.02
CA SER A 50 -1.48 4.36 -5.02
C SER A 50 -1.20 2.86 -5.19
N ILE A 51 -2.02 1.98 -4.59
CA ILE A 51 -1.93 0.53 -4.80
C ILE A 51 -2.14 0.19 -6.28
N ARG A 52 -3.17 0.76 -6.90
CA ARG A 52 -3.43 0.57 -8.33
C ARG A 52 -2.28 1.07 -9.20
N GLU A 53 -1.78 2.28 -8.95
CA GLU A 53 -0.63 2.82 -9.68
C GLU A 53 0.64 1.96 -9.53
N LEU A 54 0.90 1.43 -8.33
CA LEU A 54 2.03 0.52 -8.07
C LEU A 54 1.88 -0.80 -8.83
N ALA A 55 0.65 -1.35 -8.90
CA ALA A 55 0.37 -2.56 -9.67
C ALA A 55 0.50 -2.31 -11.18
N ASP A 56 -0.01 -1.19 -11.68
CA ASP A 56 0.14 -0.77 -13.08
C ASP A 56 1.63 -0.57 -13.45
N ALA A 57 2.43 -0.08 -12.50
CA ALA A 57 3.89 0.03 -12.61
C ALA A 57 4.65 -1.29 -12.43
N ARG A 58 3.96 -2.42 -12.18
CA ARG A 58 4.52 -3.75 -11.89
C ARG A 58 5.50 -3.78 -10.72
N LEU A 59 5.27 -2.93 -9.72
CA LEU A 59 6.07 -2.88 -8.49
C LEU A 59 5.51 -3.75 -7.37
N ILE A 60 4.22 -4.09 -7.46
CA ILE A 60 3.53 -5.02 -6.56
C ILE A 60 2.62 -5.92 -7.37
N GLU A 61 2.23 -7.05 -6.79
CA GLU A 61 1.27 -7.98 -7.34
C GLU A 61 0.31 -8.48 -6.25
N PRO A 62 -0.91 -8.91 -6.61
CA PRO A 62 -1.80 -9.60 -5.68
C PRO A 62 -1.12 -10.87 -5.16
N ALA A 63 -1.33 -11.20 -3.89
CA ALA A 63 -0.84 -12.45 -3.33
C ALA A 63 -1.84 -13.59 -3.58
N ASP A 64 -1.35 -14.77 -3.95
CA ASP A 64 -2.17 -15.96 -4.12
C ASP A 64 -2.85 -16.33 -2.80
N GLY A 65 -4.19 -16.43 -2.81
CA GLY A 65 -5.00 -16.75 -1.62
C GLY A 65 -5.87 -15.60 -1.09
N SER A 66 -5.85 -14.42 -1.71
CA SER A 66 -6.82 -13.36 -1.44
C SER A 66 -8.09 -13.54 -2.29
N ASP A 67 -8.73 -14.71 -2.21
CA ASP A 67 -10.12 -14.84 -2.65
C ASP A 67 -11.00 -14.15 -1.60
N GLY A 68 -11.40 -12.92 -1.90
CA GLY A 68 -12.54 -12.22 -1.33
C GLY A 68 -12.68 -12.25 0.19
N ASP A 69 -12.03 -11.32 0.88
CA ASP A 69 -12.60 -10.78 2.11
C ASP A 69 -13.13 -9.36 1.83
N GLU A 70 -14.06 -9.31 0.87
CA GLU A 70 -15.04 -8.23 0.82
C GLU A 70 -15.99 -8.41 2.01
N ASP A 71 -15.98 -7.42 2.88
CA ASP A 71 -17.15 -7.09 3.71
C ASP A 71 -17.60 -8.16 4.72
N GLN A 72 -16.84 -8.31 5.82
CA GLN A 72 -17.42 -8.80 7.06
C GLN A 72 -17.60 -7.64 8.05
N ARG A 73 -18.75 -6.96 7.89
CA ARG A 73 -19.65 -6.40 8.91
C ARG A 73 -19.07 -5.59 10.07
#